data_AF-A0A3A5M0C8-F1
#
_entry.id   AF-A0A3A5M0C8-F1
#
_cell.length_a   1.000
_cell.length_b   1.000
_cell.length_c   1.000
_cell.angle_alpha   90.00
_cell.angle_beta   90.00
_cell.angle_gamma   90.00
#
_symmetry.space_group_name_H-M   'P 1'
#
loop_
_entity.id
_entity.type
_entity.pdbx_description
1 polymer ?
#
loop_
_entity_poly.entity_id
_entity_poly.type
_entity_poly.pdbx_seq_one_letter_code
_entity_poly.pdbx_strand_id
1 'polypeptide(L)'
;MPAPLGWRAPEAPAGRDGLGLVEPVASLPPVLLPDDPSARDIDAVRFGLGLRGYRMDQVDEVLDRLALALDARDATIADLRAQLAGQDAER
;
A
#
# COMPACT_ATOMS: atom_id res chain seq x y z
N MET A 1 8.00 -63.16 8.18
CA MET A 1 7.31 -62.26 7.24
C MET A 1 7.94 -60.88 7.34
N PRO A 2 8.80 -60.47 6.38
CA PRO A 2 9.48 -59.17 6.37
C PRO A 2 8.67 -58.08 5.62
N ALA A 3 8.92 -56.82 5.96
CA ALA A 3 8.28 -55.62 5.39
C ALA A 3 8.68 -55.37 3.91
N PRO A 4 7.83 -54.74 3.08
CA PRO A 4 8.13 -54.47 1.68
C PRO A 4 9.03 -53.25 1.49
N LEU A 5 10.06 -53.46 0.66
CA LEU A 5 11.12 -52.53 0.29
C LEU A 5 10.68 -51.63 -0.87
N GLY A 6 10.90 -50.33 -0.73
CA GLY A 6 11.35 -49.44 -1.82
C GLY A 6 10.37 -49.10 -2.93
N TRP A 7 9.54 -48.06 -2.73
CA TRP A 7 9.13 -47.23 -3.85
C TRP A 7 10.30 -46.29 -4.20
N ARG A 8 10.79 -46.34 -5.44
CA ARG A 8 11.73 -45.35 -6.00
C ARG A 8 10.92 -44.35 -6.81
N ALA A 9 11.00 -43.07 -6.46
CA ALA A 9 10.51 -41.98 -7.30
C ALA A 9 11.39 -41.87 -8.56
N PRO A 10 10.84 -41.55 -9.74
CA PRO A 10 11.66 -41.17 -10.88
C PRO A 10 12.33 -39.81 -10.62
N GLU A 11 13.62 -39.76 -10.93
CA GLU A 11 14.48 -38.58 -10.81
C GLU A 11 14.07 -37.60 -11.91
N ALA A 12 13.48 -36.46 -11.53
CA ALA A 12 13.15 -35.41 -12.48
C ALA A 12 14.45 -34.78 -13.02
N PRO A 13 14.58 -34.56 -14.33
CA PRO A 13 15.78 -33.92 -14.87
C PRO A 13 15.86 -32.48 -14.34
N ALA A 14 17.04 -32.13 -13.83
CA ALA A 14 17.40 -30.77 -13.45
C ALA A 14 17.38 -29.86 -14.69
N GLY A 15 16.20 -29.29 -14.96
CA GLY A 15 15.99 -28.19 -15.89
C GLY A 15 16.56 -26.91 -15.28
N ARG A 16 17.52 -26.32 -16.00
CA ARG A 16 18.12 -25.02 -15.71
C ARG A 16 17.05 -23.94 -15.82
N ASP A 17 16.83 -23.15 -14.78
CA ASP A 17 16.25 -21.82 -14.90
C ASP A 17 17.02 -20.86 -14.00
N GLY A 18 18.03 -20.24 -14.60
CA GLY A 18 18.66 -19.03 -14.08
C GLY A 18 17.69 -17.87 -14.22
N LEU A 19 16.75 -17.75 -13.30
CA LEU A 19 16.10 -16.49 -13.00
C LEU A 19 16.61 -16.07 -11.64
N GLY A 20 17.62 -15.20 -11.64
CA GLY A 20 18.00 -14.44 -10.48
C GLY A 20 16.77 -13.69 -9.99
N LEU A 21 16.07 -14.28 -9.03
CA LEU A 21 15.15 -13.55 -8.20
C LEU A 21 16.04 -12.65 -7.36
N VAL A 22 16.26 -11.43 -7.84
CA VAL A 22 16.83 -10.37 -7.03
C VAL A 22 15.93 -10.30 -5.80
N GLU A 23 16.46 -10.65 -4.63
CA GLU A 23 15.73 -10.53 -3.37
C GLU A 23 15.10 -9.12 -3.34
N PRO A 24 13.77 -8.98 -3.25
CA PRO A 24 13.17 -7.66 -3.18
C PRO A 24 13.68 -7.01 -1.90
N VAL A 25 14.58 -6.05 -2.04
CA VAL A 25 15.03 -5.22 -0.94
C VAL A 25 13.84 -4.33 -0.54
N ALA A 26 13.01 -4.85 0.35
CA ALA A 26 12.02 -4.08 1.07
C ALA A 26 12.76 -3.23 2.13
N SER A 27 13.61 -2.29 1.69
CA SER A 27 14.31 -1.37 2.59
C SER A 27 13.52 -0.09 2.88
N LEU A 28 12.40 0.13 2.19
CA LEU A 28 11.51 1.24 2.54
C LEU A 28 10.62 0.79 3.70
N PRO A 29 10.57 1.56 4.81
CA PRO A 29 9.64 1.28 5.89
C PRO A 29 8.21 1.17 5.31
N PRO A 30 7.33 0.39 5.96
CA PRO A 30 5.94 0.29 5.53
C PRO A 30 5.36 1.68 5.29
N VAL A 31 4.52 1.82 4.27
CA VAL A 31 3.75 3.06 4.08
C VAL A 31 2.85 3.21 5.30
N LEU A 32 3.20 4.17 6.14
CA LEU A 32 2.46 4.48 7.36
C LEU A 32 1.88 5.87 7.21
N LEU A 33 0.57 5.93 7.14
CA LEU A 33 -0.19 7.15 7.35
C LEU A 33 -0.55 7.25 8.84
N PRO A 34 -0.71 8.48 9.38
CA PRO A 34 -1.32 8.66 10.69
C PRO A 34 -2.78 8.19 10.68
N ASP A 35 -3.39 8.05 11.87
CA ASP A 35 -4.79 7.62 12.01
C ASP A 35 -5.78 8.56 11.30
N ASP A 36 -5.44 9.86 11.21
CA ASP A 36 -6.19 10.89 10.49
C ASP A 36 -5.26 11.62 9.51
N PRO A 37 -5.12 11.12 8.27
CA PRO A 37 -4.20 11.67 7.28
C PRO A 37 -4.77 12.93 6.61
N SER A 38 -3.93 13.95 6.48
CA SER A 38 -4.18 15.12 5.64
C SER A 38 -3.78 14.86 4.18
N ALA A 39 -4.21 15.72 3.26
CA ALA A 39 -3.75 15.66 1.87
C ALA A 39 -2.22 15.70 1.75
N ARG A 40 -1.55 16.49 2.59
CA ARG A 40 -0.08 16.57 2.63
C ARG A 40 0.58 15.24 3.03
N ASP A 41 -0.08 14.49 3.91
CA ASP A 41 0.43 13.17 4.31
C ASP A 41 0.35 12.20 3.15
N ILE A 42 -0.71 12.26 2.34
CA ILE A 42 -0.87 11.45 1.12
C ILE A 42 0.23 11.80 0.10
N ASP A 43 0.47 13.08 -0.17
CA ASP A 43 1.52 13.54 -1.11
C ASP A 43 2.94 13.12 -0.68
N ALA A 44 3.16 12.97 0.63
CA ALA A 44 4.43 12.58 1.21
C ALA A 44 4.66 11.06 1.18
N VAL A 45 3.64 10.24 0.88
CA VAL A 45 3.77 8.78 0.88
C VAL A 45 4.80 8.31 -0.15
N ARG A 46 5.66 7.37 0.23
CA ARG A 46 6.62 6.72 -0.66
C ARG A 46 6.48 5.21 -0.59
N PHE A 47 6.10 4.61 -1.72
CA PHE A 47 5.98 3.16 -1.85
C PHE A 47 7.32 2.52 -2.22
N GLY A 48 7.58 1.33 -1.67
CA GLY A 48 8.68 0.47 -2.11
C GLY A 48 8.37 -0.25 -3.41
N LEU A 49 9.42 -0.58 -4.17
CA LEU A 49 9.31 -1.38 -5.40
C LEU A 49 9.31 -2.87 -5.06
N GLY A 50 8.38 -3.64 -5.63
CA GLY A 50 8.26 -5.08 -5.43
C GLY A 50 8.11 -5.85 -6.75
N LEU A 51 8.54 -7.12 -6.76
CA LEU A 51 8.47 -8.03 -7.93
C LEU A 51 7.03 -8.28 -8.44
N ARG A 52 6.01 -7.95 -7.63
CA ARG A 52 4.59 -7.89 -8.00
C ARG A 52 4.00 -6.64 -7.37
N GLY A 53 3.91 -5.57 -8.15
CA GLY A 53 3.39 -4.27 -7.72
C GLY A 53 2.31 -3.76 -8.66
N TYR A 54 1.49 -2.83 -8.17
CA TYR A 54 0.66 -2.00 -9.02
C TYR A 54 1.54 -1.10 -9.88
N ARG A 55 1.01 -0.60 -11.00
CA ARG A 55 1.77 0.37 -11.79
C ARG A 55 1.87 1.70 -11.04
N MET A 56 3.07 2.28 -11.04
CA MET A 56 3.37 3.53 -10.34
C MET A 56 2.44 4.68 -10.80
N ASP A 57 2.27 4.86 -12.11
CA ASP A 57 1.43 5.92 -12.68
C ASP A 57 -0.03 5.84 -12.23
N GLN A 58 -0.59 4.63 -12.16
CA GLN A 58 -1.96 4.43 -11.69
C GLN A 58 -2.10 4.69 -10.19
N VAL A 59 -1.10 4.30 -9.41
CA VAL A 59 -1.07 4.55 -7.97
C VAL A 59 -0.97 6.05 -7.71
N ASP A 60 -0.06 6.74 -8.41
CA ASP A 60 0.11 8.20 -8.30
C ASP A 60 -1.19 8.94 -8.65
N GLU A 61 -1.84 8.58 -9.77
CA GLU A 61 -3.12 9.20 -10.17
C GLU A 61 -4.24 9.00 -9.12
N VAL A 62 -4.27 7.83 -8.46
CA VAL A 62 -5.23 7.57 -7.38
C VAL A 62 -4.91 8.39 -6.13
N LEU A 63 -3.64 8.51 -5.77
CA LEU A 63 -3.20 9.29 -4.61
C LEU A 63 -3.47 10.79 -4.81
N ASP A 64 -3.20 11.32 -5.99
CA ASP A 64 -3.50 12.72 -6.34
C ASP A 64 -5.00 13.01 -6.17
N ARG A 65 -5.86 12.12 -6.68
CA ARG A 65 -7.32 12.23 -6.52
C ARG A 65 -7.74 12.13 -5.06
N LEU A 66 -7.09 11.26 -4.28
CA LEU A 66 -7.38 11.09 -2.87
C LEU A 66 -7.01 12.34 -2.06
N ALA A 67 -5.82 12.91 -2.32
CA ALA A 67 -5.37 14.14 -1.69
C ALA A 67 -6.34 15.29 -1.96
N LEU A 68 -6.75 15.48 -3.21
CA LEU A 68 -7.77 16.48 -3.59
C LEU A 68 -9.11 16.27 -2.87
N ALA A 69 -9.56 15.01 -2.76
CA ALA A 69 -10.81 14.68 -2.09
C ALA A 69 -10.74 14.93 -0.57
N LEU A 70 -9.59 14.67 0.06
CA LEU A 70 -9.36 14.97 1.48
C LEU A 70 -9.39 16.47 1.72
N ASP A 71 -8.65 17.26 0.93
CA ASP A 71 -8.65 18.73 1.05
C ASP A 71 -10.06 19.32 0.92
N ALA A 72 -10.85 18.83 -0.04
CA ALA A 72 -12.24 19.28 -0.23
C ALA A 72 -13.12 18.93 0.98
N ARG A 73 -12.94 17.74 1.57
CA ARG A 73 -13.64 17.32 2.79
C ARG A 73 -13.24 18.17 3.97
N ASP A 74 -11.95 18.42 4.15
CA ASP A 74 -11.42 19.19 5.28
C ASP A 74 -11.88 20.64 5.22
N ALA A 75 -11.90 21.24 4.02
CA ALA A 75 -12.47 22.57 3.81
C ALA A 75 -13.97 22.61 4.19
N THR A 76 -14.73 21.60 3.77
CA THR A 76 -16.16 21.50 4.10
C THR A 76 -16.37 21.34 5.61
N ILE A 77 -15.57 20.50 6.27
CA ILE A 77 -15.64 20.29 7.71
C ILE A 77 -15.27 21.57 8.47
N ALA A 78 -14.25 22.29 8.01
CA ALA A 78 -13.83 23.56 8.62
C ALA A 78 -14.94 24.61 8.53
N ASP A 79 -15.58 24.74 7.37
CA ASP A 79 -16.71 25.65 7.16
C ASP A 79 -17.90 25.31 8.07
N LEU A 80 -18.31 24.05 8.10
CA LEU A 80 -19.40 23.60 8.98
C LEU A 80 -19.09 23.81 10.47
N ARG A 81 -17.84 23.57 10.90
CA ARG A 81 -17.40 23.82 12.28
C ARG A 81 -17.45 25.32 12.62
N ALA A 82 -17.08 26.20 11.69
CA ALA A 82 -17.14 27.64 11.88
C ALA A 82 -18.60 28.12 12.01
N GLN A 83 -19.51 27.60 11.19
CA GLN A 83 -20.94 27.92 11.28
C GLN A 83 -21.53 27.49 12.64
N LEU A 84 -21.23 26.27 13.10
CA LEU A 84 -21.69 25.78 14.40
C LEU A 84 -21.14 26.64 15.56
N ALA A 85 -19.85 26.98 15.53
CA ALA A 85 -19.25 27.84 16.55
C ALA A 85 -19.88 29.24 16.58
N GLY A 86 -20.24 29.79 15.41
CA GLY A 86 -20.98 31.05 15.32
C GLY A 86 -22.36 30.95 15.97
N GLN A 87 -23.12 29.89 15.66
CA GLN A 87 -24.44 29.65 16.24
C GLN A 87 -24.41 29.48 17.76
N ASP A 88 -23.39 28.80 18.29
CA ASP A 88 -23.21 28.62 19.73
C ASP A 88 -22.85 29.93 20.44
N ALA A 89 -22.13 30.84 19.78
CA ALA A 89 -21.79 32.15 20.34
C ALA A 89 -22.97 33.14 20.32
N GLU A 90 -23.95 32.91 19.44
CA GLU A 90 -25.18 33.72 19.31
C GLU A 90 -26.31 33.24 20.25
N ARG A 91 -26.15 32.09 20.92
CA ARG A 91 -27.09 31.52 21.89
C ARG A 91 -26.84 32.01 23.31
#